data_AF-A0AAW4KV25-F1
#
_entry.id   AF-A0AAW4KV25-F1
#
_cell.length_a   1.000
_cell.length_b   1.000
_cell.length_c   1.000
_cell.angle_alpha   90.00
_cell.angle_beta   90.00
_cell.angle_gamma   90.00
#
_symmetry.space_group_name_H-M   'P 1'
#
loop_
_entity.id
_entity.type
_entity.pdbx_description
1 polymer ?
#
loop_
_entity_poly.entity_id
_entity_poly.type
_entity_poly.pdbx_seq_one_letter_code
_entity_poly.pdbx_strand_id
1 'polypeptide(L)'
;MLQPWPVANEARIDEAAESDIEWLKTLMLGTRNIRAEMNIGPGKPLAVFVKNASAEDQRRLSENDALLKKLAKLESITVLAAGAEAPLSATALVGE
;
A
#
# COMPACT_ATOMS: atom_id res chain seq x y z
N MET A 1 -3.28 2.51 39.53
CA MET A 1 -3.58 3.76 38.80
C MET A 1 -2.93 4.95 39.51
N LEU A 2 -1.59 5.01 39.54
CA LEU A 2 -0.82 6.12 40.15
C LEU A 2 0.25 6.67 39.18
N GLN A 3 0.21 6.24 37.92
CA GLN A 3 1.15 6.72 36.92
C GLN A 3 0.70 8.09 36.39
N PRO A 4 1.65 8.97 36.01
CA PRO A 4 1.32 10.23 35.37
C PRO A 4 0.51 10.01 34.09
N TRP A 5 -0.41 10.94 33.83
CA TRP A 5 -1.12 10.97 32.57
C TRP A 5 -0.14 11.29 31.41
N PRO A 6 -0.26 10.66 30.24
CA PRO A 6 0.62 10.96 29.11
C PRO A 6 0.51 12.42 28.67
N VAL A 7 1.65 13.03 28.38
CA VAL A 7 1.75 14.35 27.74
C VAL A 7 2.37 14.16 26.37
N ALA A 8 1.79 14.79 25.35
CA ALA A 8 2.28 14.70 23.99
C ALA A 8 3.71 15.23 23.89
N ASN A 9 4.53 14.55 23.10
CA ASN A 9 5.82 15.06 22.68
C ASN A 9 5.73 15.40 21.20
N GLU A 10 5.59 16.70 20.90
CA GLU A 10 5.44 17.20 19.52
C GLU A 10 6.63 16.82 18.63
N ALA A 11 7.84 16.65 19.20
CA ALA A 11 9.02 16.22 18.46
C ALA A 11 8.95 14.75 17.96
N ARG A 12 7.91 14.00 18.34
CA ARG A 12 7.64 12.64 17.84
C ARG A 12 6.48 12.59 16.84
N ILE A 13 5.86 13.72 16.52
CA ILE A 13 4.89 13.80 15.43
C ILE A 13 5.67 13.80 14.12
N ASP A 14 5.32 12.89 13.22
CA ASP A 14 6.02 12.69 11.95
C ASP A 14 4.99 12.64 10.81
N GLU A 15 4.77 13.79 10.18
CA GLU A 15 3.81 13.94 9.08
C GLU A 15 4.20 13.09 7.85
N ALA A 16 5.49 12.85 7.63
CA ALA A 16 5.95 12.01 6.52
C ALA A 16 5.57 10.54 6.77
N ALA A 17 5.78 10.04 7.99
CA ALA A 17 5.35 8.71 8.38
C ALA A 17 3.82 8.55 8.31
N GLU A 18 3.06 9.56 8.72
CA GLU A 18 1.60 9.57 8.59
C GLU A 18 1.17 9.49 7.12
N SER A 19 1.79 10.30 6.24
CA SER A 19 1.52 10.28 4.80
C SER A 19 1.83 8.92 4.17
N ASP A 20 2.96 8.31 4.55
CA ASP A 20 3.34 6.98 4.08
C ASP A 20 2.31 5.92 4.47
N ILE A 21 1.84 5.96 5.72
CA ILE A 21 0.83 5.03 6.21
C ILE A 21 -0.52 5.23 5.51
N GLU A 22 -0.95 6.46 5.26
CA GLU A 22 -2.19 6.72 4.50
C GLU A 22 -2.10 6.24 3.05
N TRP A 23 -0.95 6.41 2.41
CA TRP A 23 -0.71 5.87 1.08
C TRP A 23 -0.80 4.33 1.06
N LEU A 24 -0.14 3.66 2.02
CA LEU A 24 -0.20 2.20 2.15
C LEU A 24 -1.62 1.69 2.41
N LYS A 25 -2.39 2.38 3.27
CA LYS A 25 -3.80 2.06 3.52
C LYS A 25 -4.62 2.15 2.24
N THR A 26 -4.41 3.18 1.43
CA THR A 26 -5.13 3.38 0.16
C THR A 26 -4.87 2.21 -0.80
N LEU A 27 -3.61 1.78 -0.93
CA LEU A 27 -3.23 0.62 -1.73
C LEU A 27 -3.89 -0.67 -1.23
N MET A 28 -3.89 -0.90 0.09
CA MET A 28 -4.52 -2.08 0.69
C MET A 28 -6.03 -2.10 0.48
N LEU A 29 -6.70 -0.95 0.61
CA LEU A 29 -8.13 -0.83 0.38
C LEU A 29 -8.48 -1.10 -1.09
N GLY A 30 -7.72 -0.52 -2.03
CA GLY A 30 -7.87 -0.81 -3.46
C GLY A 30 -7.74 -2.31 -3.76
N THR A 31 -6.72 -2.97 -3.18
CA THR A 31 -6.54 -4.42 -3.31
C THR A 31 -7.73 -5.20 -2.76
N ARG A 32 -8.27 -4.80 -1.60
CA ARG A 32 -9.42 -5.46 -0.98
C ARG A 32 -10.69 -5.29 -1.82
N ASN A 33 -10.90 -4.10 -2.40
CA ASN A 33 -12.04 -3.82 -3.27
C ASN A 33 -11.99 -4.66 -4.54
N ILE A 34 -10.83 -4.73 -5.21
CA ILE A 34 -10.62 -5.59 -6.38
C ILE A 34 -10.93 -7.05 -6.05
N ARG A 35 -10.48 -7.55 -4.89
CA ARG A 35 -10.81 -8.91 -4.45
C ARG A 35 -12.31 -9.13 -4.32
N ALA A 36 -13.04 -8.18 -3.74
CA ALA A 36 -14.48 -8.28 -3.58
C ALA A 36 -15.20 -8.26 -4.93
N GLU A 37 -14.86 -7.32 -5.81
CA GLU A 37 -15.47 -7.17 -7.14
C GLU A 37 -15.23 -8.38 -8.04
N MET A 38 -14.03 -8.97 -7.96
CA MET A 38 -13.64 -10.12 -8.77
C MET A 38 -13.92 -11.47 -8.09
N ASN A 39 -14.61 -11.47 -6.94
CA ASN A 39 -14.93 -12.66 -6.14
C ASN A 39 -13.69 -13.54 -5.81
N ILE A 40 -12.58 -12.89 -5.47
CA ILE A 40 -11.30 -13.54 -5.13
C ILE A 40 -11.21 -13.72 -3.62
N GLY A 41 -11.11 -14.97 -3.17
CA GLY A 41 -10.96 -15.28 -1.76
C GLY A 41 -9.71 -14.67 -1.10
N PRO A 42 -9.77 -14.32 0.20
CA PRO A 42 -8.69 -13.59 0.89
C PRO A 42 -7.38 -14.37 1.01
N GLY A 43 -7.43 -15.71 0.93
CA GLY A 43 -6.25 -16.57 1.02
C GLY A 43 -5.44 -16.68 -0.27
N LYS A 44 -5.99 -16.26 -1.42
CA LYS A 44 -5.33 -16.39 -2.73
C LYS A 44 -4.29 -15.28 -2.92
N PRO A 45 -2.99 -15.59 -3.12
CA PRO A 45 -1.99 -14.58 -3.48
C PRO A 45 -2.37 -13.84 -4.76
N LEU A 46 -2.05 -12.54 -4.84
CA LEU A 46 -2.25 -11.72 -6.03
C LEU A 46 -0.94 -11.10 -6.51
N ALA A 47 -0.69 -11.15 -7.80
CA ALA A 47 0.32 -10.32 -8.46
C ALA A 47 -0.25 -8.92 -8.69
N VAL A 48 0.50 -7.89 -8.30
CA VAL A 48 0.12 -6.49 -8.46
C VAL A 48 1.10 -5.80 -9.40
N PHE A 49 0.55 -5.05 -10.36
CA PHE A 49 1.29 -4.18 -11.25
C PHE A 49 0.99 -2.74 -10.88
N VAL A 50 2.04 -1.93 -10.70
CA VAL A 50 1.92 -0.50 -10.39
C VAL A 50 2.36 0.29 -11.60
N LYS A 51 1.48 1.16 -12.10
CA LYS A 51 1.78 2.08 -13.22
C LYS A 51 1.93 3.49 -12.70
N ASN A 52 2.72 4.29 -13.41
CA ASN A 52 2.94 5.72 -13.12
C ASN A 52 3.41 5.99 -11.69
N ALA A 53 4.20 5.07 -11.11
CA ALA A 53 4.73 5.23 -9.77
C ALA A 53 5.80 6.34 -9.74
N SER A 54 5.55 7.37 -8.94
CA SER A 54 6.56 8.39 -8.64
C SER A 54 7.75 7.79 -7.88
N ALA A 55 8.82 8.57 -7.72
CA ALA A 55 9.96 8.14 -6.91
C ALA A 55 9.55 7.85 -5.44
N GLU A 56 8.59 8.62 -4.93
CA GLU A 56 8.08 8.44 -3.57
C GLU A 56 7.23 7.18 -3.43
N ASP A 57 6.38 6.88 -4.42
CA ASP A 57 5.63 5.63 -4.45
C ASP A 57 6.58 4.43 -4.50
N GLN A 58 7.63 4.51 -5.32
CA GLN A 58 8.64 3.45 -5.41
C GLN A 58 9.40 3.28 -4.10
N ARG A 59 9.75 4.37 -3.40
CA ARG A 59 10.35 4.33 -2.07
C ARG A 59 9.41 3.62 -1.08
N ARG A 60 8.16 4.06 -0.98
CA ARG A 60 7.13 3.48 -0.09
C ARG A 60 6.92 1.99 -0.35
N LEU A 61 6.83 1.60 -1.63
CA LEU A 61 6.71 0.19 -2.03
C LEU A 61 7.93 -0.62 -1.61
N SER A 62 9.13 -0.10 -1.81
CA SER A 62 10.38 -0.82 -1.50
C SER A 62 10.56 -1.01 0.01
N GLU A 63 10.29 0.03 0.82
CA GLU A 63 10.43 -0.01 2.27
C GLU A 63 9.38 -0.91 2.93
N ASN A 64 8.22 -1.09 2.29
CA ASN A 64 7.09 -1.81 2.85
C ASN A 64 6.75 -3.12 2.11
N ASP A 65 7.60 -3.60 1.19
CA ASP A 65 7.33 -4.76 0.34
C ASP A 65 6.90 -6.00 1.15
N ALA A 66 7.66 -6.34 2.20
CA ALA A 66 7.37 -7.48 3.05
C ALA A 66 6.03 -7.33 3.81
N LEU A 67 5.73 -6.11 4.26
CA LEU A 67 4.49 -5.79 4.96
C LEU A 67 3.29 -5.91 4.01
N LEU A 68 3.39 -5.34 2.81
CA LEU A 68 2.36 -5.39 1.78
C LEU A 68 2.08 -6.83 1.33
N LYS A 69 3.12 -7.61 1.02
CA LYS A 69 2.98 -9.03 0.65
C LYS A 69 2.26 -9.85 1.73
N LYS A 70 2.58 -9.61 3.00
CA LYS A 70 1.98 -10.33 4.12
C LYS A 70 0.53 -9.91 4.37
N LEU A 71 0.28 -8.61 4.51
CA LEU A 71 -1.02 -8.09 4.95
C LEU A 71 -2.07 -8.03 3.83
N ALA A 72 -1.67 -7.71 2.60
CA ALA A 72 -2.57 -7.70 1.44
C ALA A 72 -2.59 -9.02 0.67
N LYS A 73 -1.84 -10.03 1.14
CA LYS A 73 -1.67 -11.36 0.54
C LYS A 73 -1.24 -11.24 -0.93
N LEU A 74 -0.14 -10.52 -1.16
CA LEU A 74 0.42 -10.32 -2.50
C LEU A 74 1.52 -11.34 -2.76
N GLU A 75 1.57 -11.86 -3.98
CA GLU A 75 2.66 -12.70 -4.48
C GLU A 75 3.83 -11.83 -4.94
N SER A 76 3.53 -10.79 -5.72
CA SER A 76 4.52 -9.89 -6.27
C SER A 76 3.96 -8.48 -6.41
N ILE A 77 4.88 -7.50 -6.37
CA ILE A 77 4.61 -6.10 -6.67
C ILE A 77 5.60 -5.70 -7.76
N THR A 78 5.09 -5.36 -8.94
CA THR A 78 5.93 -5.02 -10.10
C THR A 78 5.61 -3.59 -10.55
N VAL A 79 6.60 -2.71 -10.43
CA VAL A 79 6.49 -1.36 -11.00
C VAL A 79 6.75 -1.45 -12.50
N LEU A 80 5.79 -1.00 -13.31
CA LEU A 80 5.88 -1.01 -14.75
C LEU A 80 6.64 0.24 -15.24
N ALA A 81 7.52 0.04 -16.23
CA ALA A 81 8.21 1.14 -16.89
C ALA A 81 7.21 2.08 -17.59
N ALA A 82 7.61 3.34 -17.78
CA ALA A 82 6.80 4.33 -18.48
C ALA A 82 6.40 3.83 -19.88
N GLY A 83 5.10 3.87 -20.18
CA GLY A 83 4.54 3.40 -21.46
C GLY A 83 4.38 1.88 -21.59
N ALA A 84 4.78 1.07 -20.60
CA ALA A 84 4.54 -0.36 -20.64
C ALA A 84 3.04 -0.69 -20.48
N GLU A 85 2.56 -1.68 -21.22
CA GLU A 85 1.21 -2.21 -21.05
C GLU A 85 1.14 -3.16 -19.86
N ALA A 86 0.10 -3.01 -19.04
CA ALA A 86 -0.19 -3.99 -18.00
C ALA A 86 -0.95 -5.15 -18.65
N PRO A 87 -0.79 -6.40 -18.15
CA PRO A 87 -1.68 -7.47 -18.54
C PRO A 87 -3.12 -7.12 -18.17
N LEU A 88 -4.10 -7.84 -18.72
CA LEU A 88 -5.50 -7.66 -18.40
C LEU A 88 -5.71 -7.75 -16.88
N SER A 89 -6.08 -6.63 -16.27
CA SER A 89 -6.10 -6.44 -14.82
C SER A 89 -7.31 -5.62 -14.39
N ALA A 90 -7.85 -5.92 -13.21
CA ALA A 90 -8.69 -4.97 -12.48
C ALA A 90 -7.81 -3.80 -12.00
N THR A 91 -8.38 -2.59 -11.95
CA THR A 91 -7.63 -1.36 -11.67
C THR A 91 -8.21 -0.64 -10.47
N ALA A 92 -7.33 -0.13 -9.60
CA ALA A 92 -7.68 0.80 -8.53
C ALA A 92 -6.67 1.97 -8.57
N LEU A 93 -7.16 3.18 -8.32
CA LEU A 93 -6.33 4.37 -8.18
C LEU A 93 -5.79 4.46 -6.75
N VAL A 94 -4.50 4.78 -6.62
CA VAL A 94 -3.80 4.95 -5.33
C VAL A 94 -2.97 6.23 -5.45
N GLY A 95 -3.15 7.15 -4.51
CA GLY A 95 -2.57 8.49 -4.61
C GLY A 95 -3.37 9.40 -5.55
N GLU A 96 -2.70 10.45 -6.05
CA GLU A 96 -3.23 11.41 -7.02
C GLU A 96 -2.90 11.03 -8.47
#